data_AF-A0A7D7QL67-F1
#
_entry.id   AF-A0A7D7QL67-F1
#
_cell.length_a   1.000
_cell.length_b   1.000
_cell.length_c   1.000
_cell.angle_alpha   90.00
_cell.angle_beta   90.00
_cell.angle_gamma   90.00
#
_symmetry.space_group_name_H-M   'P 1'
#
loop_
_entity.id
_entity.type
_entity.pdbx_description
1 polymer ?
#
loop_
_entity_poly.entity_id
_entity_poly.type
_entity_poly.pdbx_seq_one_letter_code
_entity_poly.pdbx_strand_id
1 'polypeptide(L)'
;MRLPIVAAAFMAATVSIGTLLGVVAPASAQEIITCSSQNNKRNTCSIPTRGRVRLVRQLSNTSCRGNWGYRRNRIWVKNGCRAEFSVGDRRNDRYNRNDRYNRNDRYNRNDRYNRNDRYNRNDRYNRNDR
;
A
#
# COMPACT_ATOMS: atom_id res chain seq x y z
N MET A 1 -1.33 -36.79 -60.38
CA MET A 1 -0.48 -36.07 -59.40
C MET A 1 -0.49 -36.87 -58.11
N ARG A 2 0.69 -37.02 -57.51
CA ARG A 2 1.04 -38.04 -56.51
C ARG A 2 0.80 -37.46 -55.11
N LEU A 3 0.07 -38.14 -54.24
CA LEU A 3 0.07 -37.87 -52.80
C LEU A 3 0.21 -39.22 -52.08
N PRO A 4 1.38 -39.55 -51.50
CA PRO A 4 1.53 -40.77 -50.73
C PRO A 4 0.97 -40.59 -49.31
N ILE A 5 0.25 -41.62 -48.90
CA ILE A 5 -0.28 -41.90 -47.58
C ILE A 5 0.88 -42.16 -46.62
N VAL A 6 0.95 -41.45 -45.50
CA VAL A 6 1.52 -42.02 -44.26
C VAL A 6 0.63 -41.62 -43.09
N ALA A 7 -0.18 -42.58 -42.66
CA ALA A 7 -0.79 -42.58 -41.35
C ALA A 7 0.30 -42.83 -40.30
N ALA A 8 0.34 -41.99 -39.28
CA ALA A 8 0.97 -42.34 -38.01
C ALA A 8 0.02 -41.87 -36.89
N ALA A 9 -0.88 -42.77 -36.51
CA ALA A 9 -1.59 -42.67 -35.27
C ALA A 9 -0.59 -42.91 -34.13
N PHE A 10 -0.30 -41.88 -33.33
CA PHE A 10 0.32 -42.04 -32.03
C PHE A 10 -0.47 -41.22 -31.02
N MET A 11 -1.23 -41.99 -30.23
CA MET A 11 -1.75 -41.72 -28.89
C MET A 11 -2.06 -40.26 -28.53
N ALA A 12 -3.36 -39.98 -28.40
CA ALA A 12 -3.88 -38.86 -27.66
C ALA A 12 -3.29 -38.84 -26.24
N ALA A 13 -2.33 -37.94 -26.01
CA ALA A 13 -2.09 -37.37 -24.70
C ALA A 13 -2.69 -35.97 -24.72
N THR A 14 -4.01 -35.89 -24.54
CA THR A 14 -4.62 -34.64 -24.10
C THR A 14 -4.08 -34.35 -22.71
N VAL A 15 -2.93 -33.69 -22.65
CA VAL A 15 -2.55 -33.00 -21.42
C VAL A 15 -3.49 -31.81 -21.34
N SER A 16 -4.65 -32.06 -20.73
CA SER A 16 -5.51 -31.00 -20.20
C SER A 16 -4.70 -30.33 -19.10
N ILE A 17 -3.75 -29.47 -19.49
CA ILE A 17 -3.19 -28.49 -18.59
C ILE A 17 -4.35 -27.54 -18.34
N GLY A 18 -5.15 -27.86 -17.33
CA GLY A 18 -6.03 -26.91 -16.68
C GLY A 18 -5.13 -25.81 -16.17
N THR A 19 -4.85 -24.84 -17.02
CA THR A 19 -4.23 -23.59 -16.62
C THR A 19 -5.21 -22.94 -15.68
N LEU A 20 -4.96 -23.12 -14.38
CA LEU A 20 -5.47 -22.25 -13.35
C LEU A 20 -4.99 -20.84 -13.71
N LEU A 21 -5.77 -20.13 -14.53
CA LEU A 21 -5.68 -18.69 -14.65
C LEU A 21 -6.15 -18.13 -13.32
N GLY A 22 -5.26 -18.16 -12.34
CA GLY A 22 -5.41 -17.37 -11.13
C GLY A 22 -5.50 -15.93 -11.59
N VAL A 23 -6.70 -15.35 -11.51
CA VAL A 23 -6.90 -13.91 -11.65
C VAL A 23 -6.13 -13.26 -10.53
N VAL A 24 -4.89 -12.87 -10.82
CA VAL A 24 -4.13 -11.95 -9.98
C VAL A 24 -4.94 -10.66 -9.94
N ALA A 25 -5.64 -10.45 -8.82
CA ALA A 25 -6.32 -9.19 -8.60
C ALA A 25 -5.28 -8.07 -8.74
N PRO A 26 -5.59 -6.97 -9.44
CA PRO A 26 -4.67 -5.84 -9.49
C PRO A 26 -4.46 -5.35 -8.06
N ALA A 27 -3.25 -5.53 -7.54
CA ALA A 27 -2.85 -4.86 -6.32
C ALA A 27 -3.02 -3.37 -6.57
N SER A 28 -3.91 -2.70 -5.82
CA SER A 28 -4.10 -1.25 -5.91
C SER A 28 -2.88 -0.55 -5.30
N ALA A 29 -1.76 -0.57 -6.03
CA ALA A 29 -0.51 0.03 -5.63
C ALA A 29 -0.62 1.55 -5.78
N GLN A 30 -0.11 2.28 -4.79
CA GLN A 30 0.09 3.72 -4.93
C GLN A 30 1.20 3.91 -5.97
N GLU A 31 0.89 4.62 -7.05
CA GLU A 31 1.84 4.82 -8.14
C GLU A 31 2.79 5.96 -7.80
N ILE A 32 4.10 5.75 -8.00
CA ILE A 32 5.12 6.79 -7.82
C ILE A 32 5.51 7.37 -9.17
N ILE A 33 5.31 8.67 -9.34
CA ILE A 33 5.67 9.43 -10.53
C ILE A 33 6.84 10.35 -10.21
N THR A 34 7.94 10.23 -10.95
CA THR A 34 9.04 11.20 -10.88
C THR A 34 8.80 12.33 -11.88
N CYS A 35 8.85 13.58 -11.42
CA CYS A 35 8.69 14.74 -12.28
C CYS A 35 9.79 15.77 -12.02
N SER A 36 10.41 16.28 -13.08
CA SER A 36 11.54 17.21 -13.04
C SER A 36 11.28 18.46 -13.86
N SER A 37 11.63 19.63 -13.31
CA SER A 37 11.78 20.86 -14.09
C SER A 37 12.97 20.70 -15.03
N GLN A 38 12.82 21.14 -16.29
CA GLN A 38 13.89 21.10 -17.29
C GLN A 38 14.34 22.53 -17.59
N ASN A 39 15.65 22.79 -17.58
CA ASN A 39 16.24 24.12 -17.85
C ASN A 39 15.60 25.26 -17.03
N ASN A 40 15.27 25.00 -15.76
CA ASN A 40 14.51 25.88 -14.86
C ASN A 40 13.10 26.27 -15.34
N LYS A 41 12.61 25.70 -16.44
CA LYS A 41 11.26 25.94 -16.97
C LYS A 41 10.24 24.98 -16.34
N ARG A 42 8.96 25.35 -16.43
CA ARG A 42 7.86 24.48 -16.02
C ARG A 42 7.83 23.24 -16.92
N ASN A 43 7.78 22.07 -16.32
CA ASN A 43 7.50 20.80 -16.97
C ASN A 43 6.19 20.20 -16.43
N THR A 44 5.56 19.32 -17.22
CA THR A 44 4.34 18.62 -16.83
C THR A 44 4.45 17.12 -17.05
N CYS A 45 4.11 16.33 -16.04
CA CYS A 45 4.08 14.87 -16.10
C CYS A 45 2.64 14.37 -16.07
N SER A 46 2.33 13.36 -16.88
CA SER A 46 1.00 12.74 -16.94
C SER A 46 0.76 11.88 -15.71
N ILE A 47 -0.49 11.86 -15.24
CA ILE A 47 -0.96 10.99 -14.17
C ILE A 47 -1.94 9.99 -14.80
N PRO A 48 -1.62 8.69 -14.85
CA PRO A 48 -2.46 7.72 -15.53
C PRO A 48 -3.76 7.44 -14.77
N THR A 49 -3.73 7.51 -13.44
CA THR A 49 -4.91 7.29 -12.58
C THR A 49 -5.44 8.58 -11.97
N ARG A 50 -6.76 8.68 -11.77
CA ARG A 50 -7.35 9.82 -11.07
C ARG A 50 -7.17 9.63 -9.57
N GLY A 51 -6.31 10.45 -8.97
CA GLY A 51 -5.96 10.29 -7.56
C GLY A 51 -5.62 11.59 -6.85
N ARG A 52 -5.44 11.48 -5.53
CA ARG A 52 -4.76 12.52 -4.76
C ARG A 52 -3.26 12.36 -4.97
N VAL A 53 -2.61 13.47 -5.26
CA VAL A 53 -1.16 13.52 -5.46
C VAL A 53 -0.51 14.07 -4.21
N ARG A 54 0.53 13.40 -3.72
CA ARG A 54 1.33 13.84 -2.57
C ARG A 54 2.80 13.87 -2.97
N LEU A 55 3.53 14.90 -2.52
CA LEU A 55 4.99 14.91 -2.61
C LEU A 55 5.53 13.87 -1.63
N VAL A 56 6.30 12.91 -2.12
CA VAL A 56 6.89 11.84 -1.30
C VAL A 56 8.35 12.14 -1.00
N ARG A 57 9.13 12.51 -2.02
CA ARG A 57 10.56 12.75 -1.88
C ARG A 57 11.02 13.88 -2.80
N GLN A 58 11.75 14.83 -2.25
CA GLN A 58 12.44 15.84 -3.04
C GLN A 58 13.78 15.27 -3.53
N LEU A 59 14.08 15.44 -4.81
CA LEU A 59 15.31 14.96 -5.46
C LEU A 59 16.24 16.11 -5.89
N SER A 60 15.75 17.34 -5.96
CA SER A 60 16.54 18.54 -6.24
C SER A 60 16.99 19.24 -4.97
N ASN A 61 18.08 20.01 -5.06
CA ASN A 61 18.45 20.97 -4.01
C ASN A 61 17.46 22.15 -3.97
N THR A 62 16.95 22.58 -5.12
CA THR A 62 15.91 23.61 -5.17
C THR A 62 14.63 23.12 -4.53
N SER A 63 14.05 23.95 -3.66
CA SER A 63 12.81 23.61 -2.95
C SER A 63 11.67 23.35 -3.92
N CYS A 64 10.99 22.23 -3.71
CA CYS A 64 9.76 21.93 -4.41
C CYS A 64 8.56 22.65 -3.79
N ARG A 65 8.64 23.14 -2.55
CA ARG A 65 7.53 23.85 -1.90
C ARG A 65 7.16 25.12 -2.71
N GLY A 66 5.93 25.19 -3.22
CA GLY A 66 5.46 26.27 -4.11
C GLY A 66 5.93 26.19 -5.58
N ASN A 67 6.83 25.24 -5.89
CA ASN A 67 7.37 24.98 -7.23
C ASN A 67 6.79 23.73 -7.89
N TRP A 68 5.79 23.12 -7.28
CA TRP A 68 4.99 22.07 -7.90
C TRP A 68 3.50 22.23 -7.58
N GLY A 69 2.68 21.51 -8.33
CA GLY A 69 1.28 21.30 -8.04
C GLY A 69 0.70 20.27 -8.99
N TYR A 70 -0.59 20.00 -8.87
CA TYR A 70 -1.27 19.10 -9.80
C TYR A 70 -2.68 19.61 -10.10
N ARG A 71 -3.15 19.38 -11.33
CA ARG A 71 -4.53 19.65 -11.74
C ARG A 71 -4.98 18.56 -12.71
N ARG A 72 -6.22 18.08 -12.55
CA ARG A 72 -6.81 16.99 -13.33
C ARG A 72 -5.93 15.72 -13.28
N ASN A 73 -5.24 15.41 -14.37
CA ASN A 73 -4.38 14.23 -14.55
C ASN A 73 -2.94 14.66 -14.89
N ARG A 74 -2.49 15.83 -14.41
CA ARG A 74 -1.13 16.31 -14.66
C ARG A 74 -0.51 16.90 -13.41
N ILE A 75 0.75 16.56 -13.18
CA ILE A 75 1.65 17.20 -12.21
C ILE A 75 2.43 18.26 -12.98
N TRP A 76 2.61 19.44 -12.40
CA TRP A 76 3.55 20.42 -12.93
C TRP A 76 4.63 20.70 -11.88
N VAL A 77 5.85 20.91 -12.35
CA VAL A 77 7.04 21.28 -11.55
C VAL A 77 7.77 22.40 -12.28
N LYS A 78 8.38 23.35 -11.57
CA LYS A 78 9.06 24.52 -12.17
C LYS A 78 10.29 24.92 -11.36
N ASN A 79 11.07 25.88 -11.88
CA ASN A 79 12.17 26.53 -11.16
C ASN A 79 13.19 25.54 -10.59
N GLY A 80 13.53 24.47 -11.32
CA GLY A 80 14.54 23.49 -10.89
C GLY A 80 14.06 22.46 -9.86
N CYS A 81 12.77 22.46 -9.48
CA CYS A 81 12.21 21.40 -8.63
C CYS A 81 12.22 20.03 -9.36
N ARG A 82 12.75 19.01 -8.68
CA ARG A 82 12.69 17.59 -9.06
C ARG A 82 12.22 16.78 -7.86
N ALA A 83 11.20 15.95 -8.04
CA ALA A 83 10.62 15.17 -6.94
C ALA A 83 9.89 13.92 -7.42
N GLU A 84 9.65 13.02 -6.47
CA GLU A 84 8.76 11.87 -6.57
C GLU A 84 7.41 12.19 -5.91
N PHE A 85 6.35 11.78 -6.59
CA PHE A 85 4.97 12.02 -6.19
C PHE A 85 4.22 10.70 -6.11
N SER A 86 3.50 10.45 -5.01
CA SER A 86 2.57 9.34 -4.94
C SER A 86 1.20 9.75 -5.46
N VAL A 87 0.58 8.85 -6.19
CA VAL A 87 -0.77 8.98 -6.75
C VAL A 87 -1.60 7.84 -6.18
N GLY A 88 -2.52 8.20 -5.29
CA GLY A 88 -3.40 7.22 -4.65
C GLY A 88 -4.75 7.12 -5.33
N ASP A 89 -5.21 5.90 -5.58
CA ASP A 89 -6.61 5.65 -5.95
C ASP A 89 -7.56 6.10 -4.83
N ARG A 90 -8.64 6.78 -5.20
CA ARG A 90 -9.66 7.29 -4.25
C ARG A 90 -10.28 6.19 -3.38
N ARG A 91 -10.26 4.94 -3.84
CA ARG A 91 -10.75 3.78 -3.09
C ARG A 91 -9.83 3.44 -1.91
N ASN A 92 -8.52 3.65 -2.06
CA ASN A 92 -7.51 3.23 -1.08
C ASN A 92 -7.30 4.25 0.05
N ASP A 93 -7.58 5.55 -0.20
CA ASP A 93 -7.62 6.57 0.85
C ASP A 93 -8.70 6.26 1.93
N ARG A 94 -9.74 5.47 1.60
CA ARG A 94 -10.78 5.07 2.56
C ARG A 94 -10.30 4.01 3.55
N TYR A 95 -9.43 3.07 3.13
CA TYR A 95 -8.92 2.02 4.03
C TYR A 95 -7.97 2.59 5.09
N ASN A 96 -7.13 3.57 4.74
CA ASN A 96 -6.25 4.26 5.69
C ASN A 96 -7.03 5.12 6.72
N ARG A 97 -8.27 5.53 6.39
CA ARG A 97 -9.12 6.21 7.39
C ARG A 97 -9.61 5.26 8.48
N ASN A 98 -9.77 3.96 8.17
CA ASN A 98 -10.23 2.96 9.13
C ASN A 98 -9.16 2.56 10.15
N ASP A 99 -7.89 2.86 9.92
CA ASP A 99 -6.85 2.78 10.96
C ASP A 99 -7.15 3.68 12.16
N ARG A 100 -8.01 4.72 11.99
CA ARG A 100 -8.48 5.54 13.11
C ARG A 100 -9.56 4.88 13.96
N TYR A 101 -10.29 3.90 13.42
CA TYR A 101 -11.29 3.13 14.19
C TYR A 101 -10.69 1.90 14.87
N ASN A 102 -9.51 1.44 14.42
CA ASN A 102 -8.75 0.42 15.13
C ASN A 102 -7.85 1.01 16.24
N ARG A 103 -8.30 2.08 16.89
CA ARG A 103 -7.77 2.55 18.18
C ARG A 103 -8.65 2.05 19.34
N ASN A 104 -9.36 0.94 19.12
CA ASN A 104 -10.21 0.30 20.11
C ASN A 104 -9.53 -0.86 20.84
N ASP A 105 -8.21 -1.05 20.69
CA ASP A 105 -7.42 -1.92 21.56
C ASP A 105 -7.50 -1.51 23.05
N ARG A 106 -7.96 -0.30 23.35
CA ARG A 106 -8.26 0.14 24.73
C ARG A 106 -9.45 -0.58 25.38
N TYR A 107 -10.29 -1.27 24.63
CA TYR A 107 -11.38 -2.08 25.20
C TYR A 107 -10.96 -3.51 25.52
N ASN A 108 -9.72 -3.94 25.24
CA ASN A 108 -9.20 -5.17 25.82
C ASN A 108 -8.66 -4.93 27.25
N ARG A 109 -9.50 -4.33 28.09
CA ARG A 109 -9.25 -4.17 29.54
C ARG A 109 -9.73 -5.42 30.30
N ASN A 110 -9.58 -6.61 29.72
CA ASN A 110 -10.01 -7.86 30.34
C ASN A 110 -8.87 -8.71 30.91
N ASP A 111 -7.64 -8.19 30.95
CA ASP A 111 -6.53 -8.83 31.67
C ASP A 111 -6.70 -8.80 33.21
N ARG A 112 -7.79 -8.22 33.74
CA ARG A 112 -8.05 -8.14 35.19
C ARG A 112 -8.64 -9.41 35.81
N TYR A 113 -9.01 -10.42 35.04
CA TYR A 113 -9.52 -11.69 35.59
C TYR A 113 -8.45 -12.77 35.75
N ASN A 114 -7.16 -12.41 35.72
CA ASN A 114 -6.08 -13.33 36.07
C ASN A 114 -5.15 -12.73 37.14
N ARG A 115 -5.70 -12.47 38.33
CA ARG A 115 -4.89 -12.13 39.53
C ARG A 115 -5.26 -13.05 40.68
N ASN A 116 -5.20 -14.36 40.44
CA ASN A 116 -5.32 -15.38 41.47
C ASN A 116 -4.01 -15.60 42.27
N ASP A 117 -3.01 -14.73 42.14
CA ASP A 117 -1.67 -14.96 42.72
C ASP A 117 -1.45 -14.38 44.14
N ARG A 118 -2.49 -13.95 44.88
CA ARG A 118 -2.27 -13.18 46.14
C ARG A 118 -3.02 -13.61 47.40
N TYR A 119 -3.68 -14.76 47.42
CA TYR A 119 -4.21 -15.32 48.69
C TYR A 119 -3.36 -16.47 49.22
N ASN A 120 -2.04 -16.35 49.08
CA ASN A 120 -1.10 -17.28 49.70
C ASN A 120 0.07 -16.54 50.34
N ARG A 121 -0.19 -15.84 51.46
CA ARG A 121 0.76 -15.74 52.59
C ARG A 121 0.09 -15.12 53.82
N ASN A 122 -0.43 -16.00 54.67
CA ASN A 122 -0.56 -15.70 56.10
C ASN A 122 0.82 -15.32 56.64
N ASP A 123 1.00 -14.10 57.11
CA ASP A 123 2.11 -13.75 58.00
C ASP A 123 1.78 -12.48 58.81
N ARG A 124 1.65 -12.67 60.13
CA ARG A 124 1.91 -11.72 61.24
C ARG A 124 0.75 -10.86 61.79
N TYR A 125 -0.01 -11.50 62.67
CA TYR A 125 -0.26 -11.10 64.06
C TYR A 125 -0.36 -9.61 64.45
N ASN A 126 -1.54 -9.26 64.97
CA ASN A 126 -1.76 -8.84 66.36
C ASN A 126 -0.90 -7.67 66.90
N ARG A 127 -1.52 -6.50 67.01
CA ARG A 127 -1.31 -5.61 68.16
C ARG A 127 -2.56 -4.77 68.43
N ASN A 128 -3.43 -5.29 69.28
CA ASN A 128 -4.27 -4.45 70.14
C ASN A 128 -3.36 -3.56 70.97
N ASP A 129 -3.68 -2.27 71.13
CA ASP A 129 -3.36 -1.49 72.34
C ASP A 129 -4.12 -0.14 72.31
N ARG A 130 -5.16 -0.08 73.16
CA ARG A 130 -5.80 1.06 73.86
C ARG A 130 -6.33 2.28 73.10
#